data_AF-A0A968JSY5-F1
#
_entry.id   AF-A0A968JSY5-F1
#
_cell.length_a   1.000
_cell.length_b   1.000
_cell.length_c   1.000
_cell.angle_alpha   90.00
_cell.angle_beta   90.00
_cell.angle_gamma   90.00
#
_symmetry.space_group_name_H-M   'P 1'
#
loop_
_entity.id
_entity.type
_entity.pdbx_description
1 polymer ?
#
loop_
_entity_poly.entity_id
_entity_poly.type
_entity_poly.pdbx_seq_one_letter_code
_entity_poly.pdbx_strand_id
1 'polypeptide(L)' 'MKVNSRGISQQKISISEKKITVLSDKIALLTAHGTSKASLPDGREISVNFLWSFAFEKMDNQWKVIHSHQSRTN' A
#
# COMPACT_ATOMS: atom_id res chain seq x y z
N MET A 1 -13.21 20.69 20.08
CA MET A 1 -12.89 21.26 18.75
C MET A 1 -13.21 20.19 17.70
N LYS A 2 -14.35 20.27 17.00
CA LYS A 2 -14.68 19.33 15.92
C LYS A 2 -13.83 19.68 14.70
N VAL A 3 -12.78 18.92 14.44
CA VAL A 3 -12.03 19.02 13.18
C VAL A 3 -12.93 18.37 12.12
N ASN A 4 -13.65 19.20 11.36
CA ASN A 4 -14.32 18.75 10.13
C ASN A 4 -13.22 18.31 9.17
N SER A 5 -12.85 17.02 9.18
CA SER A 5 -11.90 16.48 8.21
C SER A 5 -12.52 16.67 6.82
N ARG A 6 -12.00 17.62 6.04
CA ARG A 6 -12.49 17.94 4.69
C ARG A 6 -12.24 16.81 3.67
N GLY A 7 -12.03 15.57 4.13
CA GLY A 7 -11.64 14.43 3.28
C GLY A 7 -10.25 14.60 2.67
N ILE A 8 -9.86 13.63 1.85
CA ILE A 8 -8.68 13.68 0.98
C ILE A 8 -9.18 14.01 -0.42
N SER A 9 -8.64 15.04 -1.07
CA SER A 9 -9.01 15.38 -2.45
C SER A 9 -8.25 14.54 -3.48
N GLN A 10 -7.02 14.13 -3.15
CA GLN A 10 -6.18 13.29 -4.00
C GLN A 10 -5.23 12.45 -3.15
N GLN A 11 -4.99 11.20 -3.56
CA GLN A 11 -3.94 10.35 -3.01
C GLN A 11 -3.02 9.87 -4.12
N LYS A 12 -1.71 10.00 -3.92
CA LYS A 12 -0.66 9.44 -4.79
C LYS A 12 0.19 8.47 -3.98
N ILE A 13 0.33 7.25 -4.48
CA ILE A 13 1.20 6.22 -3.91
C ILE A 13 2.39 6.05 -4.86
N SER A 14 3.59 6.21 -4.33
CA SER A 14 4.85 5.95 -5.04
C SER A 14 5.54 4.77 -4.39
N ILE A 15 5.84 3.73 -5.17
CA ILE A 15 6.58 2.54 -4.72
C ILE A 15 8.06 2.77 -5.04
N SER A 16 8.92 2.74 -4.03
CA SER A 16 10.37 2.98 -4.18
C SER A 16 11.15 1.69 -4.44
N GLU A 17 10.76 0.61 -3.77
CA GLU A 17 11.36 -0.73 -3.88
C GLU A 17 10.24 -1.76 -3.75
N LYS A 18 10.44 -2.87 -4.44
CA LYS A 18 9.60 -4.05 -4.35
C LYS A 18 10.47 -5.29 -4.39
N LYS A 19 10.09 -6.30 -3.61
CA LYS A 19 10.71 -7.62 -3.63
C LYS A 19 9.61 -8.67 -3.75
N ILE A 20 9.82 -9.62 -4.65
CA ILE A 20 8.94 -10.79 -4.81
C ILE A 20 9.72 -12.01 -4.32
N THR A 21 9.08 -12.85 -3.51
CA THR A 21 9.62 -14.14 -3.08
C THR A 21 8.59 -15.22 -3.41
N VAL A 22 8.99 -16.20 -4.23
CA VAL A 22 8.18 -17.38 -4.51
C VAL A 22 8.37 -18.35 -3.35
N LEU A 23 7.27 -18.67 -2.65
CA LEU A 23 7.28 -19.57 -1.50
C LEU A 23 6.93 -21.02 -1.91
N SER A 24 6.16 -21.17 -2.98
CA SER A 24 5.86 -22.44 -3.66
C SER A 24 5.28 -22.16 -5.06
N ASP A 25 4.97 -23.20 -5.82
CA ASP A 25 4.32 -23.10 -7.13
C ASP A 25 2.97 -22.37 -7.11
N LYS A 26 2.35 -22.26 -5.93
CA LYS A 26 1.04 -21.63 -5.74
C LYS A 26 1.06 -20.41 -4.84
N ILE A 27 2.17 -20.08 -4.16
CA ILE A 27 2.21 -19.00 -3.18
C ILE A 27 3.39 -18.07 -3.46
N ALA A 28 3.13 -16.76 -3.48
CA ALA A 28 4.15 -15.73 -3.60
C ALA A 28 3.90 -14.60 -2.59
N LEU A 29 4.99 -14.03 -2.07
CA LEU A 29 4.98 -12.85 -1.21
C LEU A 29 5.57 -11.67 -1.97
N LEU A 30 4.82 -10.58 -2.07
CA LEU A 30 5.33 -9.28 -2.51
C LEU A 30 5.47 -8.39 -1.28
N THR A 31 6.66 -7.86 -1.04
CA THR A 31 6.87 -6.74 -0.14
C THR A 31 7.22 -5.49 -0.93
N ALA A 32 6.71 -4.35 -0.50
CA ALA A 32 6.97 -3.05 -1.09
C ALA A 32 7.17 -2.01 0.00
N HIS A 33 8.00 -1.02 -0.28
CA HIS A 33 8.08 0.19 0.54
C HIS A 33 7.86 1.43 -0.34
N GLY A 34 7.48 2.53 0.27
CA GLY A 34 7.22 3.73 -0.50
C GLY A 34 6.62 4.86 0.30
N THR A 35 6.07 5.83 -0.40
CA THR A 35 5.46 7.03 0.19
C THR A 35 4.04 7.20 -0.34
N SER A 36 3.11 7.46 0.58
CA SER A 36 1.75 7.89 0.26
C SER A 36 1.61 9.37 0.55
N LYS A 37 1.22 10.13 -0.47
CA LYS A 37 0.97 11.57 -0.39
C LYS A 37 -0.51 11.84 -0.56
N ALA A 38 -1.14 12.47 0.42
CA ALA A 38 -2.53 12.89 0.41
C ALA A 38 -2.61 14.41 0.31
N SER A 39 -3.38 14.92 -0.65
CA SER A 39 -3.72 16.35 -0.77
C SER A 39 -5.07 16.60 -0.11
N LEU A 40 -5.19 17.72 0.60
CA LEU A 40 -6.43 18.18 1.22
C LEU A 40 -7.06 19.31 0.39
N PRO A 41 -8.39 19.53 0.46
CA PRO A 41 -9.04 20.60 -0.29
C PRO A 41 -8.59 22.03 0.06
N ASP A 42 -7.91 22.20 1.19
CA ASP A 42 -7.35 23.49 1.64
C ASP A 42 -5.91 23.72 1.14
N GLY A 43 -5.41 22.86 0.25
CA GLY A 43 -4.06 22.97 -0.33
C GLY A 43 -2.95 22.36 0.51
N ARG A 44 -3.24 21.88 1.73
CA ARG A 44 -2.24 21.15 2.53
C ARG A 44 -1.96 19.77 1.95
N GLU A 45 -0.75 19.30 2.19
CA GLU A 45 -0.30 17.95 1.83
C GLU A 45 0.18 17.18 3.06
N ILE A 46 -0.17 15.90 3.13
CA ILE A 46 0.26 14.96 4.17
C ILE A 46 1.02 13.84 3.47
N SER A 47 2.22 13.52 3.95
CA SER A 47 3.07 12.48 3.39
C SER A 47 3.45 11.46 4.45
N VAL A 48 3.32 10.16 4.14
CA VAL A 48 3.62 9.05 5.06
C VAL A 48 4.39 7.97 4.32
N ASN A 49 5.50 7.52 4.90
CA ASN A 49 6.24 6.36 4.42
C ASN A 49 5.56 5.07 4.89
N PHE A 50 5.52 4.05 4.03
CA PHE A 50 4.87 2.78 4.31
C PHE A 50 5.75 1.57 3.98
N LEU A 51 5.43 0.47 4.65
CA LEU A 51 5.79 -0.90 4.27
C LEU A 51 4.49 -1.64 3.95
N TRP A 52 4.48 -2.44 2.89
CA TRP A 52 3.29 -3.15 2.44
C TRP A 52 3.65 -4.57 2.02
N SER A 53 2.95 -5.55 2.60
CA SER A 53 3.04 -6.95 2.21
C SER A 53 1.74 -7.42 1.55
N PHE A 54 1.87 -8.22 0.50
CA PHE A 54 0.79 -8.93 -0.16
C PHE A 54 1.14 -10.40 -0.29
N ALA A 55 0.30 -11.27 0.27
CA ALA A 55 0.34 -12.70 0.01
C ALA A 55 -0.57 -13.02 -1.18
N PHE A 56 0.00 -13.67 -2.18
CA PHE A 56 -0.70 -14.14 -3.36
C PHE A 56 -0.85 -15.67 -3.33
N GLU A 57 -2.01 -16.14 -3.79
CA GLU A 57 -2.23 -17.53 -4.11
C GLU A 57 -2.64 -17.69 -5.58
N LYS A 58 -2.12 -18.72 -6.25
CA LYS A 58 -2.47 -19.06 -7.62
C LYS A 58 -3.70 -19.97 -7.63
N MET A 59 -4.84 -19.41 -8.01
CA MET A 59 -6.13 -20.09 -8.14
C MET A 59 -6.60 -20.01 -9.60
N ASP A 60 -7.00 -21.13 -10.20
CA ASP A 60 -7.47 -21.18 -11.60
C ASP A 60 -6.47 -20.55 -12.60
N ASN A 61 -5.18 -20.82 -12.38
CA ASN A 61 -4.06 -20.27 -13.13
C ASN A 61 -3.92 -18.73 -13.06
N GLN A 62 -4.57 -18.07 -12.09
CA GLN A 62 -4.49 -16.63 -11.85
C GLN A 62 -3.98 -16.34 -10.44
N TRP A 63 -3.11 -15.35 -10.31
CA TRP A 63 -2.64 -14.89 -9.00
C TRP A 63 -3.67 -13.96 -8.38
N LYS A 64 -4.15 -14.31 -7.18
CA LYS A 64 -5.10 -13.51 -6.40
C LYS A 64 -4.46 -13.11 -5.08
N VAL A 65 -4.71 -11.88 -4.62
CA VAL A 65 -4.29 -11.45 -3.27
C VAL A 65 -5.21 -12.12 -2.26
N ILE A 66 -4.64 -12.94 -1.37
CA ILE A 66 -5.39 -13.60 -0.28
C ILE A 66 -5.23 -12.86 1.05
N HIS A 67 -4.17 -12.06 1.19
CA HIS A 67 -3.94 -11.22 2.36
C HIS A 67 -3.11 -10.00 1.98
N SER A 68 -3.41 -8.86 2.60
CA SER A 68 -2.57 -7.67 2.53
C SER A 68 -2.47 -6.98 3.88
N HIS A 69 -1.30 -6.44 4.17
CA HIS A 69 -1.07 -5.67 5.38
C HIS A 69 -0.11 -4.52 5.09
N GLN A 70 -0.52 -3.30 5.45
CA GLN A 70 0.27 -2.09 5.34
C GLN A 70 0.53 -1.50 6.73
N SER A 71 1.78 -1.15 6.99
CA SER A 71 2.19 -0.41 8.18
C SER A 71 2.84 0.92 7.79
N ARG A 72 2.77 1.91 8.67
CA ARG A 72 3.55 3.15 8.54
C ARG A 72 4.92 2.97 9.18
N THR A 73 5.94 3.62 8.63
CA THR A 73 7.25 3.76 9.28
C THR A 73 7.37 5.18 9.84
N ASN A 74 7.87 5.31 11.07
CA ASN A 74 8.20 6.61 11.67
C ASN A 74 9.53 7.14 11.16
#